data_AF-A0A348V3J8-F1
#
_entry.id   AF-A0A348V3J8-F1
#
_cell.length_a   1.000
_cell.length_b   1.000
_cell.length_c   1.000
_cell.angle_alpha   90.00
_cell.angle_beta   90.00
_cell.angle_gamma   90.00
#
_symmetry.space_group_name_H-M   'P 1'
#
loop_
_entity.id
_entity.type
_entity.pdbx_description
1 polymer ?
#
loop_
_entity_poly.entity_id
_entity_poly.type
_entity_poly.pdbx_seq_one_letter_code
_entity_poly.pdbx_strand_id
1 'polypeptide(L)'
;MRIFIAIDLTPEIKTQLAQAVRLLKPVATNIKWVAPENYHLTLKFIGEVSEPRVEVIRAVLEEVVGRHRSFRLTVKGSGSFPPGQSRMRVIWVGLEAGPELQALQSDLEDSLDRQGFEREERPFSPHLTIGRAREPQRQDRL
;
A
#
# COMPACT_ATOMS: atom_id res chain seq x y z
N MET A 1 -0.26 0.64 19.86
CA MET A 1 0.46 -0.05 18.76
C MET A 1 -0.02 0.57 17.47
N ARG A 2 0.87 0.82 16.50
CA ARG A 2 0.46 1.39 15.22
C ARG A 2 0.14 0.31 14.21
N ILE A 3 -1.07 0.35 13.63
CA ILE A 3 -1.49 -0.65 12.64
C ILE A 3 -2.03 -0.02 11.34
N PHE A 4 -2.10 -0.86 10.32
CA PHE A 4 -2.72 -0.60 9.04
C PHE A 4 -3.30 -1.90 8.49
N ILE A 5 -4.20 -1.80 7.52
CA ILE A 5 -4.83 -2.93 6.83
C ILE A 5 -4.27 -2.99 5.42
N ALA A 6 -3.92 -4.18 4.96
CA ALA A 6 -3.34 -4.39 3.65
C ALA A 6 -3.76 -5.71 3.02
N ILE A 7 -3.69 -5.76 1.69
CA ILE A 7 -3.71 -7.00 0.91
C ILE A 7 -2.27 -7.46 0.76
N ASP A 8 -1.99 -8.68 1.20
CA ASP A 8 -0.70 -9.31 0.93
C ASP A 8 -0.60 -9.77 -0.53
N LEU A 9 0.61 -9.79 -1.05
CA LEU A 9 0.89 -10.21 -2.42
C LEU A 9 1.32 -11.66 -2.46
N THR A 10 0.99 -12.33 -3.56
CA THR A 10 1.47 -13.71 -3.76
C THR A 10 3.00 -13.74 -3.89
N PRO A 11 3.65 -14.86 -3.52
CA PRO A 11 5.11 -15.00 -3.63
C PRO A 11 5.65 -14.73 -5.04
N GLU A 12 4.87 -15.06 -6.07
CA GLU A 12 5.21 -14.83 -7.47
C GLU A 12 5.34 -13.33 -7.76
N ILE A 13 4.35 -12.52 -7.34
CA ILE A 13 4.37 -11.06 -7.50
C ILE A 13 5.54 -10.46 -6.71
N LYS A 14 5.75 -10.88 -5.46
CA LYS A 14 6.87 -10.41 -4.63
C LYS A 14 8.22 -10.68 -5.30
N THR A 15 8.38 -11.86 -5.89
CA THR A 15 9.60 -12.26 -6.61
C THR A 15 9.83 -11.42 -7.86
N GLN A 16 8.81 -11.23 -8.70
CA GLN A 16 8.91 -10.40 -9.91
C GLN A 16 9.26 -8.95 -9.58
N LEU A 17 8.62 -8.37 -8.56
CA LEU A 17 8.95 -7.02 -8.08
C LEU A 17 10.38 -6.93 -7.55
N ALA A 18 10.83 -7.92 -6.78
CA ALA A 18 12.19 -7.95 -6.25
C ALA A 18 13.24 -8.00 -7.37
N GLN A 19 12.97 -8.74 -8.46
CA GLN A 19 13.83 -8.77 -9.64
C GLN A 19 13.90 -7.41 -10.33
N ALA A 20 12.75 -6.76 -10.56
CA ALA A 20 12.70 -5.42 -11.15
C ALA A 20 13.44 -4.39 -10.28
N VAL A 21 13.22 -4.40 -8.96
CA VAL A 21 13.90 -3.52 -8.00
C VAL A 21 15.41 -3.76 -8.00
N ARG A 22 15.88 -5.01 -8.16
CA ARG A 22 17.32 -5.33 -8.22
C ARG A 22 18.03 -4.58 -9.35
N LEU A 23 17.37 -4.34 -10.48
CA LEU A 23 17.92 -3.59 -11.60
C LEU A 23 18.08 -2.09 -11.28
N LEU A 24 17.28 -1.55 -10.36
CA LEU A 24 17.31 -0.14 -9.96
C LEU A 24 18.35 0.14 -8.85
N LYS A 25 18.69 -0.86 -8.03
CA LYS A 25 19.62 -0.68 -6.89
C LYS A 25 20.96 -0.03 -7.25
N PRO A 26 21.63 -0.36 -8.37
CA PRO A 26 22.93 0.21 -8.71
C PRO A 26 22.90 1.71 -9.02
N VAL A 27 21.80 2.21 -9.59
CA VAL A 27 21.66 3.61 -10.02
C VAL A 27 21.03 4.49 -8.93
N ALA A 28 20.21 3.90 -8.05
CA ALA A 28 19.48 4.61 -7.01
C ALA A 28 20.05 4.32 -5.61
N THR A 29 21.25 4.86 -5.35
CA THR A 29 22.06 4.55 -4.16
C THR A 29 21.56 5.18 -2.86
N ASN A 30 20.81 6.28 -2.93
CA ASN A 30 20.24 6.95 -1.75
C ASN A 30 18.85 6.41 -1.34
N ILE A 31 18.47 5.23 -1.85
CA ILE A 31 17.18 4.60 -1.56
C ILE A 31 17.35 3.48 -0.53
N LYS A 32 16.56 3.54 0.53
CA LYS A 32 16.27 2.40 1.40
C LYS A 32 15.16 1.58 0.76
N TRP A 33 15.55 0.48 0.12
CA TRP A 33 14.63 -0.45 -0.53
C TRP A 33 13.80 -1.22 0.50
N VAL A 34 12.51 -1.39 0.21
CA VAL A 34 11.62 -2.23 1.01
C VAL A 34 11.96 -3.69 0.75
N ALA A 35 12.05 -4.49 1.82
CA ALA A 35 12.32 -5.91 1.72
C ALA A 35 11.14 -6.64 1.06
N PRO A 36 11.35 -7.62 0.16
CA PRO A 36 10.28 -8.22 -0.64
C PRO A 36 9.12 -8.81 0.17
N GLU A 37 9.40 -9.38 1.34
CA GLU A 37 8.43 -9.92 2.28
C GLU A 37 7.43 -8.86 2.76
N ASN A 38 7.84 -7.59 2.78
CA ASN A 38 7.04 -6.44 3.21
C ASN A 38 6.31 -5.75 2.06
N TYR A 39 6.35 -6.26 0.82
CA TYR A 39 5.51 -5.71 -0.25
C TYR A 39 4.04 -6.06 -0.01
N HIS A 40 3.21 -5.02 0.09
CA HIS A 40 1.78 -5.14 0.33
C HIS A 40 1.05 -3.93 -0.27
N LEU A 41 -0.22 -4.12 -0.62
CA LEU A 41 -1.11 -3.02 -0.98
C LEU A 41 -1.83 -2.55 0.27
N THR A 42 -1.48 -1.37 0.78
CA THR A 42 -2.20 -0.77 1.92
C THR A 42 -3.60 -0.35 1.50
N LEU A 43 -4.62 -0.79 2.25
CA LEU A 43 -6.02 -0.36 2.07
C LEU A 43 -6.37 0.82 2.98
N LYS A 44 -5.91 0.79 4.23
CA LYS A 44 -6.20 1.83 5.22
C LYS A 44 -5.12 1.92 6.30
N PHE A 45 -4.67 3.13 6.62
CA PHE A 45 -3.90 3.38 7.84
C PHE A 45 -4.86 3.64 9.00
N ILE A 46 -4.71 2.89 10.11
CA ILE A 46 -5.55 3.07 11.30
C ILE A 46 -4.87 3.97 12.33
N GLY A 47 -3.54 3.92 12.40
CA GLY A 47 -2.78 4.66 13.41
C GLY A 47 -2.63 3.89 14.71
N GLU A 48 -2.53 4.60 15.83
CA GLU A 48 -2.36 4.00 17.15
C GLU A 48 -3.67 3.42 17.67
N VAL A 49 -3.64 2.16 18.09
CA VAL A 49 -4.77 1.45 18.68
C VAL A 49 -4.38 0.69 19.94
N SER A 50 -5.36 0.47 20.82
CA SER A 50 -5.28 -0.46 21.94
C SER A 50 -5.60 -1.89 21.49
N GLU A 51 -5.16 -2.89 22.25
CA GLU A 51 -5.44 -4.31 21.95
C GLU A 51 -6.94 -4.63 21.79
N PRO A 52 -7.86 -4.16 22.65
CA PRO A 52 -9.29 -4.42 22.45
C PRO A 52 -9.86 -3.87 21.13
N ARG A 53 -9.29 -2.75 20.63
CA ARG A 53 -9.70 -2.18 19.34
C ARG A 53 -9.23 -3.05 18.17
N VAL A 54 -8.17 -3.84 18.32
CA VAL A 54 -7.70 -4.78 17.29
C VAL A 54 -8.73 -5.87 17.04
N GLU A 55 -9.37 -6.40 18.09
CA GLU A 55 -10.41 -7.43 17.94
C GLU A 55 -11.67 -6.89 17.24
N VAL A 56 -12.02 -5.62 17.48
CA VAL A 56 -13.09 -4.95 16.71
C VAL A 56 -12.73 -4.88 15.23
N ILE A 57 -11.49 -4.52 14.90
CA ILE A 57 -11.02 -4.45 13.51
C ILE A 57 -11.02 -5.84 12.86
N ARG A 58 -10.62 -6.88 13.60
CA ARG A 58 -10.67 -8.27 13.12
C ARG A 58 -12.09 -8.67 12.73
N ALA A 59 -13.07 -8.43 13.59
CA ALA A 59 -14.47 -8.75 13.31
C ALA A 59 -15.00 -8.02 12.06
N VAL A 60 -14.68 -6.73 11.92
CA VAL A 60 -15.02 -5.94 10.72
C VAL A 60 -14.37 -6.54 9.47
N LEU A 61 -13.10 -6.94 9.54
CA LEU A 61 -12.39 -7.53 8.42
C LEU A 61 -13.02 -8.85 7.97
N GLU A 62 -13.39 -9.72 8.91
CA GLU A 62 -14.04 -11.00 8.60
C GLU A 62 -15.38 -10.79 7.89
N GLU A 63 -16.20 -9.85 8.38
CA GLU A 63 -17.49 -9.50 7.77
C GLU A 63 -17.33 -8.88 6.38
N VAL A 64 -16.42 -7.90 6.24
CA VAL A 64 -16.18 -7.24 4.95
C VAL A 64 -15.64 -8.25 3.95
N VAL A 65 -14.56 -8.96 4.26
CA VAL A 65 -13.93 -9.91 3.33
C VAL A 65 -14.91 -11.02 2.91
N GLY A 66 -15.79 -11.48 3.81
CA GLY A 66 -16.82 -12.48 3.49
C GLY A 66 -17.83 -12.03 2.42
N ARG A 67 -17.96 -10.72 2.16
CA ARG A 67 -18.86 -10.16 1.14
C ARG A 67 -18.20 -9.95 -0.23
N HIS A 68 -16.87 -10.03 -0.32
CA HIS A 68 -16.12 -9.77 -1.54
C HIS A 68 -15.54 -11.05 -2.16
N ARG A 69 -15.45 -11.08 -3.49
CA ARG A 69 -14.83 -12.19 -4.24
C ARG A 69 -13.36 -11.88 -4.50
N SER A 70 -12.55 -12.92 -4.70
CA SER A 70 -11.17 -12.78 -5.19
C SER A 70 -11.14 -12.08 -6.55
N PHE A 71 -10.14 -11.22 -6.75
CA PHE A 71 -9.91 -10.46 -7.97
C PHE A 71 -8.44 -10.48 -8.37
N ARG A 72 -8.14 -10.04 -9.61
CA ARG A 72 -6.76 -9.93 -10.10
C ARG A 72 -6.23 -8.51 -9.91
N LEU A 73 -4.98 -8.43 -9.47
CA LEU A 73 -4.18 -7.21 -9.44
C LEU A 73 -3.18 -7.23 -10.60
N THR A 74 -3.02 -6.09 -11.27
CA THR A 74 -2.02 -5.89 -12.31
C THR A 74 -1.07 -4.78 -11.87
N VAL A 75 0.23 -5.04 -11.94
CA VAL A 75 1.25 -4.00 -11.71
C VAL A 75 1.34 -3.12 -12.94
N LYS A 76 1.14 -1.81 -12.79
CA LYS A 76 1.24 -0.86 -13.91
C LYS A 76 1.70 0.50 -13.44
N GLY A 77 2.66 1.03 -14.21
CA GLY A 77 3.24 2.33 -13.95
C GLY A 77 4.10 2.35 -12.69
N SER A 78 4.83 3.44 -12.55
CA SER A 78 5.63 3.74 -11.37
C SER A 78 5.62 5.25 -11.15
N GLY A 79 5.96 5.65 -9.94
CA GLY A 79 6.05 7.05 -9.61
C GLY A 79 6.70 7.25 -8.27
N SER A 80 6.53 8.47 -7.75
CA SER A 80 7.04 8.81 -6.45
C SER A 80 6.11 9.73 -5.68
N PHE A 81 6.25 9.73 -4.36
CA PHE A 81 5.59 10.69 -3.49
C PHE A 81 6.60 11.66 -2.85
N PRO A 82 6.19 12.91 -2.60
CA PRO A 82 4.93 13.54 -3.06
C PRO A 82 4.90 13.74 -4.59
N PRO A 83 3.72 13.69 -5.23
CA PRO A 83 3.62 13.75 -6.69
C PRO A 83 3.99 15.14 -7.21
N GLY A 84 4.62 15.21 -8.38
CA GLY A 84 4.97 16.47 -9.05
C GLY A 84 6.01 17.35 -8.33
N GLN A 85 6.64 16.86 -7.26
CA GLN A 85 7.68 17.61 -6.56
C GLN A 85 9.06 17.19 -7.02
N SER A 86 9.96 18.18 -7.11
CA SER A 86 11.35 17.93 -7.47
C SER A 86 12.05 16.98 -6.51
N ARG A 87 11.62 16.88 -5.24
CA ARG A 87 12.23 16.04 -4.22
C ARG A 87 11.32 14.88 -3.80
N MET A 88 11.64 13.67 -4.24
CA MET A 88 10.91 12.47 -3.85
C MET A 88 11.35 11.93 -2.48
N ARG A 89 10.41 11.29 -1.80
CA ARG A 89 10.63 10.58 -0.53
C ARG A 89 10.28 9.09 -0.63
N VAL A 90 9.32 8.72 -1.47
CA VAL A 90 8.86 7.34 -1.66
C VAL A 90 8.85 7.02 -3.13
N ILE A 91 9.34 5.83 -3.50
CA ILE A 91 9.23 5.25 -4.83
C ILE A 91 8.19 4.13 -4.76
N TRP A 92 7.28 4.12 -5.71
CA TRP A 92 6.19 3.16 -5.74
C TRP A 92 5.93 2.63 -7.16
N VAL A 93 5.32 1.45 -7.23
CA VAL A 93 4.70 0.90 -8.45
C VAL A 93 3.19 0.93 -8.30
N GLY A 94 2.50 1.30 -9.38
CA GLY A 94 1.05 1.40 -9.37
C GLY A 94 0.41 0.01 -9.46
N LEU A 95 -0.80 -0.10 -8.92
CA LEU A 95 -1.64 -1.28 -9.08
C LEU A 95 -2.94 -0.90 -9.76
N GLU A 96 -3.34 -1.69 -10.74
CA GLU A 96 -4.66 -1.65 -11.33
C GLU A 96 -5.43 -2.92 -10.98
N ALA A 97 -6.72 -2.75 -10.75
CA ALA A 97 -7.67 -3.81 -10.49
C ALA A 97 -9.00 -3.43 -11.15
N GLY A 98 -9.92 -4.40 -11.23
CA GLY A 98 -11.29 -4.11 -11.57
C GLY A 98 -12.02 -3.35 -10.44
N PRO A 99 -13.32 -3.05 -10.63
CA PRO A 99 -14.14 -2.34 -9.65
C PRO A 99 -14.19 -3.02 -8.26
N GLU A 100 -13.82 -4.30 -8.18
CA GLU A 100 -13.79 -5.09 -6.95
C GLU A 100 -12.86 -4.51 -5.89
N LEU A 101 -11.68 -3.99 -6.28
CA LEU A 101 -10.75 -3.40 -5.32
C LEU A 101 -11.31 -2.10 -4.71
N GLN A 102 -11.93 -1.26 -5.55
CA GLN A 102 -12.53 -0.02 -5.09
C GLN A 102 -13.74 -0.31 -4.20
N ALA A 103 -14.55 -1.31 -4.55
CA ALA A 103 -15.69 -1.75 -3.74
C ALA A 103 -15.23 -2.28 -2.38
N LEU A 104 -14.19 -3.13 -2.34
CA LEU A 104 -13.61 -3.64 -1.10
C LEU A 104 -13.08 -2.50 -0.22
N GLN A 105 -12.34 -1.55 -0.80
CA GLN A 105 -11.77 -0.44 -0.05
C GLN A 105 -12.86 0.50 0.49
N SER A 106 -13.90 0.79 -0.30
CA SER A 106 -15.02 1.63 0.14
C SER A 106 -15.80 0.99 1.28
N ASP A 107 -16.14 -0.29 1.15
CA ASP A 107 -16.90 -1.04 2.16
C ASP A 107 -16.08 -1.19 3.46
N LEU A 108 -14.76 -1.36 3.35
CA LEU A 108 -13.86 -1.34 4.50
C LEU A 108 -13.86 0.01 5.22
N GLU A 109 -13.75 1.12 4.48
CA GLU A 109 -13.85 2.47 5.03
C GLU A 109 -15.20 2.70 5.73
N ASP A 110 -16.31 2.33 5.08
CA ASP A 110 -17.66 2.46 5.64
C ASP A 110 -17.84 1.67 6.95
N SER A 111 -17.41 0.41 6.97
CA SER A 111 -17.57 -0.45 8.15
C SER A 111 -16.69 -0.01 9.32
N LEU A 112 -15.48 0.48 9.06
CA LEU A 112 -14.59 0.98 10.11
C LEU A 112 -15.05 2.35 10.64
N ASP A 113 -15.56 3.22 9.79
CA ASP A 113 -16.13 4.51 10.18
C ASP A 113 -17.29 4.34 11.18
N ARG A 114 -18.18 3.36 10.94
CA ARG A 114 -19.24 2.98 11.90
C ARG A 114 -18.72 2.52 13.26
N GLN A 115 -17.49 2.04 13.34
CA GLN A 115 -16.82 1.67 14.58
C GLN A 115 -15.98 2.83 15.17
N GLY A 116 -16.09 4.04 14.61
CA GLY A 116 -15.38 5.23 15.06
C GLY A 116 -13.90 5.23 14.66
N PHE A 117 -13.55 4.70 13.49
CA PHE A 117 -12.24 4.91 12.87
C PHE A 117 -12.37 5.92 11.72
N GLU A 118 -11.71 7.06 11.85
CA GLU A 118 -11.80 8.16 10.88
C GLU A 118 -11.49 7.71 9.45
N ARG A 119 -12.23 8.26 8.49
CA ARG A 119 -12.02 7.99 7.07
C ARG A 119 -10.77 8.69 6.56
N GLU A 120 -10.12 8.08 5.57
CA GLU A 120 -9.06 8.75 4.83
C GLU A 120 -9.67 9.79 3.87
N GLU A 121 -9.28 11.06 4.00
CA GLU A 121 -9.79 12.15 3.16
C GLU A 121 -9.20 12.10 1.75
N ARG A 122 -8.01 11.53 1.59
CA ARG A 122 -7.34 11.46 0.29
C ARG A 122 -7.95 10.36 -0.57
N PRO A 123 -8.04 10.59 -1.89
CA PRO A 123 -8.45 9.55 -2.82
C PRO A 123 -7.58 8.30 -2.68
N PHE A 124 -8.23 7.14 -2.69
CA PHE A 124 -7.53 5.87 -2.69
C PHE A 124 -6.75 5.71 -4.00
N SER A 125 -5.43 5.57 -3.88
CA SER A 125 -4.52 5.38 -5.01
C SER A 125 -3.74 4.08 -4.79
N PRO A 126 -4.15 2.96 -5.41
CA PRO A 126 -3.50 1.66 -5.21
C PRO A 126 -2.04 1.68 -5.66
N HIS A 127 -1.12 1.42 -4.73
CA HIS A 127 0.31 1.40 -5.02
C HIS A 127 1.06 0.48 -4.06
N LEU A 128 2.23 0.02 -4.48
CA LEU A 128 3.19 -0.69 -3.65
C LEU A 128 4.41 0.19 -3.42
N THR A 129 4.72 0.47 -2.15
CA THR A 129 5.97 1.17 -1.81
C THR A 129 7.15 0.21 -1.99
N ILE A 130 8.03 0.51 -2.95
CA ILE A 130 9.22 -0.31 -3.23
C ILE A 130 10.49 0.28 -2.61
N GLY A 131 10.53 1.59 -2.36
CA GLY A 131 11.70 2.24 -1.77
C GLY A 131 11.38 3.57 -1.12
N ARG A 132 12.24 3.99 -0.19
CA ARG A 132 12.16 5.29 0.47
C ARG A 132 13.52 5.98 0.38
N ALA A 133 13.55 7.23 -0.08
CA ALA A 133 14.78 8.00 -0.11
C ALA A 133 15.23 8.29 1.33
N ARG A 134 16.53 8.10 1.62
CA ARG A 134 17.10 8.40 2.95
C ARG A 134 17.04 9.90 3.24
N GLU A 135 17.24 10.70 2.20
CA GLU A 135 17.05 12.14 2.18
C GLU A 135 16.20 12.52 0.94
N PRO A 136 15.41 13.62 0.98
CA PRO A 136 14.62 14.04 -0.16
C PRO A 136 15.48 14.23 -1.43
N GLN A 137 15.27 13.41 -2.45
CA GLN A 137 16.18 13.28 -3.61
C GLN A 137 15.58 13.91 -4.87
N ARG A 138 16.40 14.60 -5.68
CA ARG A 138 15.94 15.12 -6.98
C ARG A 138 15.49 13.99 -7.90
N GLN A 139 14.30 14.11 -8.49
CA GLN A 139 13.73 13.07 -9.38
C GLN A 139 14.60 12.82 -10.61
N ASP A 140 15.25 13.85 -11.14
CA ASP A 140 16.13 13.84 -12.33
C ASP A 140 17.48 13.13 -12.13
N ARG A 141 17.69 12.48 -10.97
CA ARG A 141 18.92 11.76 -10.60
C ARG A 141 18.71 10.26 -10.32
N LEU A 142 17.62 9.68 -10.82
CA LEU A 142 17.37 8.24 -10.83
C LEU A 142 17.70 7.61 -12.19
#